data_AF-A0A5C9A181-F1
#
_entry.id   AF-A0A5C9A181-F1
#
_cell.length_a   1.000
_cell.length_b   1.000
_cell.length_c   1.000
_cell.angle_alpha   90.00
_cell.angle_beta   90.00
_cell.angle_gamma   90.00
#
_symmetry.space_group_name_H-M   'P 1'
#
loop_
_entity.id
_entity.type
_entity.pdbx_description
1 polymer ?
#
loop_
_entity_poly.entity_id
_entity_poly.type
_entity_poly.pdbx_seq_one_letter_code
_entity_poly.pdbx_strand_id
1 'polypeptide(L)'
;MVGIILPQLRSPPMATKKNTPTFAQKLTSLEQIVATLEDTSTSLETSIAEFEQGVNLVRSAQEELSKTEQKVQELLASSGKENGKATE
;
A
#
# COMPACT_ATOMS: atom_id res chain seq x y z
N MET A 1 -54.04 -1.33 -21.14
CA MET A 1 -53.26 -1.40 -19.89
C MET A 1 -52.14 -2.44 -20.07
N VAL A 2 -51.11 -2.10 -20.87
CA VAL A 2 -49.99 -3.01 -21.14
C VAL A 2 -48.92 -2.70 -20.11
N GLY A 3 -48.79 -3.56 -19.10
CA GLY A 3 -47.76 -3.45 -18.07
C GLY A 3 -46.41 -3.89 -18.63
N ILE A 4 -45.58 -2.92 -19.00
CA ILE A 4 -44.17 -3.15 -19.30
C ILE A 4 -43.43 -3.21 -17.97
N ILE A 5 -43.13 -4.42 -17.49
CA ILE A 5 -42.18 -4.63 -16.40
C ILE A 5 -40.78 -4.49 -16.99
N LEU A 6 -40.11 -3.38 -16.65
CA LEU A 6 -38.71 -3.15 -16.95
C LEU A 6 -37.87 -4.21 -16.19
N PRO A 7 -36.97 -4.98 -16.85
CA PRO A 7 -36.08 -5.87 -16.12
C PRO A 7 -35.06 -5.01 -15.37
N GLN A 8 -35.11 -5.05 -14.05
CA GLN A 8 -34.13 -4.41 -13.17
C GLN A 8 -32.74 -5.00 -13.48
N LEU A 9 -31.92 -4.22 -14.18
CA LEU A 9 -30.53 -4.52 -14.49
C LEU A 9 -29.77 -4.79 -13.18
N ARG A 10 -29.48 -6.07 -12.91
CA ARG A 10 -28.71 -6.51 -11.75
C ARG A 10 -27.29 -5.98 -11.90
N SER A 11 -26.94 -4.94 -11.16
CA SER A 11 -25.57 -4.43 -11.08
C SER A 11 -24.60 -5.55 -10.69
N PRO A 12 -23.40 -5.63 -11.30
CA PRO A 12 -22.40 -6.62 -10.91
C PRO A 12 -21.93 -6.37 -9.47
N PRO A 13 -21.55 -7.41 -8.71
CA PRO A 13 -20.99 -7.21 -7.38
C PRO A 13 -19.69 -6.39 -7.51
N MET A 14 -19.65 -5.22 -6.86
CA MET A 14 -18.43 -4.47 -6.65
C MET A 14 -17.42 -5.39 -5.96
N ALA A 15 -16.40 -5.83 -6.70
CA ALA A 15 -15.26 -6.51 -6.13
C ALA A 15 -14.66 -5.57 -5.07
N THR A 16 -14.71 -5.99 -3.81
CA THR A 16 -14.12 -5.27 -2.69
C THR A 16 -12.60 -5.29 -2.85
N LYS A 17 -12.07 -4.27 -3.52
CA LYS A 17 -10.63 -4.05 -3.66
C LYS A 17 -10.05 -3.98 -2.24
N LYS A 18 -9.21 -4.96 -1.89
CA LYS A 18 -8.52 -5.02 -0.61
C LYS A 18 -7.80 -3.68 -0.42
N ASN A 19 -8.27 -2.87 0.53
CA ASN A 19 -7.83 -1.49 0.69
C ASN A 19 -6.51 -1.48 1.48
N THR A 20 -5.44 -1.96 0.85
CA THR A 20 -4.11 -1.90 1.43
C THR A 20 -3.62 -0.44 1.36
N PRO A 21 -3.15 0.15 2.47
CA PRO A 21 -2.65 1.52 2.46
C PRO A 21 -1.44 1.64 1.54
N THR A 22 -1.41 2.71 0.75
CA THR A 22 -0.27 3.08 -0.10
C THR A 22 0.94 3.50 0.73
N PHE A 23 2.14 3.50 0.14
CA PHE A 23 3.36 3.99 0.80
C PHE A 23 3.19 5.41 1.37
N ALA A 24 2.61 6.33 0.61
CA ALA A 24 2.37 7.71 1.06
C ALA A 24 1.43 7.75 2.28
N GLN A 25 0.36 6.94 2.28
CA GLN A 25 -0.54 6.84 3.44
C GLN A 25 0.17 6.28 4.68
N LYS A 26 1.05 5.28 4.51
CA LYS A 26 1.86 4.75 5.62
C LYS A 26 2.77 5.82 6.22
N LEU A 27 3.37 6.67 5.38
CA LEU A 27 4.21 7.77 5.84
C LEU A 27 3.39 8.80 6.63
N THR A 28 2.22 9.20 6.12
CA THR A 28 1.32 10.09 6.85
C THR A 28 0.87 9.52 8.20
N SER A 29 0.57 8.21 8.26
CA SER A 29 0.26 7.57 9.53
C SER A 29 1.43 7.57 10.50
N LEU A 30 2.67 7.40 10.02
CA LEU A 30 3.86 7.51 10.87
C LEU A 30 4.05 8.92 11.43
N GLU A 31 3.81 9.97 10.64
CA GLU A 31 3.85 11.36 11.11
C GLU A 31 2.82 11.62 12.23
N GLN A 32 1.61 11.06 12.08
CA GLN A 32 0.56 11.16 13.10
C GLN A 32 0.91 10.43 14.40
N ILE A 33 1.52 9.24 14.28
CA ILE A 33 2.02 8.47 15.42
C ILE A 33 3.08 9.29 16.17
N VAL A 34 4.05 9.86 15.45
CA VAL A 34 5.09 10.70 16.06
C VAL A 34 4.47 11.89 16.79
N ALA A 35 3.54 12.61 16.16
CA ALA A 35 2.85 13.73 16.80
C ALA A 35 2.12 13.31 18.08
N THR A 36 1.49 12.13 18.09
CA THR A 36 0.81 11.58 19.27
C THR A 36 1.79 11.21 20.38
N LEU A 37 2.94 10.64 20.03
CA LEU A 37 3.99 10.25 20.98
C LEU A 37 4.74 11.44 21.57
N GLU A 38 4.78 12.56 20.86
CA GLU A 38 5.36 13.82 21.35
C GLU A 38 4.41 14.59 22.30
N ASP A 39 3.12 14.27 22.30
CA ASP A 39 2.14 14.86 23.19
C ASP A 39 2.28 14.33 24.62
N THR A 40 2.64 15.22 25.54
CA THR A 40 2.81 14.93 26.98
C THR A 40 1.51 14.52 27.71
N SER A 41 0.35 14.72 27.09
CA SER A 41 -0.95 14.29 27.61
C SER A 41 -1.33 12.86 27.21
N THR A 42 -0.57 12.24 26.30
CA THR A 42 -0.77 10.86 25.88
C THR A 42 -0.50 9.89 27.03
N SER A 43 -1.43 8.96 27.25
CA SER A 43 -1.28 7.94 28.29
C SER A 43 -0.21 6.91 27.90
N LEU A 44 0.46 6.31 28.89
CA LEU A 44 1.47 5.28 28.65
C LEU A 44 0.94 4.09 27.82
N GLU A 45 -0.29 3.65 28.08
CA GLU A 45 -0.92 2.55 27.34
C GLU A 45 -1.12 2.94 25.87
N THR A 46 -1.58 4.16 25.62
CA THR A 46 -1.69 4.71 24.26
C THR A 46 -0.33 4.82 23.60
N SER A 47 0.70 5.33 24.29
CA SER A 47 2.05 5.44 23.73
C SER A 47 2.62 4.08 23.31
N ILE A 48 2.37 3.02 24.09
CA ILE A 48 2.80 1.66 23.75
C ILE A 48 2.06 1.17 22.50
N ALA A 49 0.74 1.37 22.43
CA ALA A 49 -0.05 0.97 21.27
C ALA A 49 0.38 1.71 19.98
N GLU A 50 0.56 3.03 20.05
CA GLU A 50 1.04 3.86 18.93
C GLU A 50 2.45 3.45 18.49
N PHE A 51 3.33 3.12 19.43
CA PHE A 51 4.67 2.62 19.12
C PHE A 51 4.62 1.28 18.36
N GLU A 52 3.80 0.33 18.81
CA GLU A 52 3.62 -0.95 18.10
C GLU A 52 3.06 -0.75 16.68
N GLN A 53 2.08 0.14 16.52
CA GLN A 53 1.57 0.52 15.20
C GLN A 53 2.68 1.11 14.32
N GLY A 54 3.50 2.01 14.87
CA GLY A 54 4.63 2.61 14.19
C GLY A 54 5.65 1.59 13.70
N VAL A 55 6.03 0.64 14.55
CA VAL A 55 6.95 -0.46 14.20
C VAL A 55 6.39 -1.30 13.04
N ASN A 56 5.10 -1.64 13.08
CA ASN A 56 4.45 -2.41 12.03
C ASN A 56 4.39 -1.65 10.70
N LEU A 57 4.08 -0.35 10.73
CA LEU A 57 4.08 0.50 9.54
C LEU A 57 5.47 0.62 8.91
N VAL A 58 6.50 0.87 9.73
CA VAL A 58 7.90 0.94 9.28
C VAL A 58 8.32 -0.37 8.63
N ARG A 59 8.02 -1.51 9.24
CA ARG A 59 8.32 -2.82 8.66
C ARG A 59 7.61 -3.01 7.32
N SER A 60 6.33 -2.69 7.24
CA SER A 60 5.56 -2.81 5.99
C SER A 60 6.10 -1.90 4.89
N ALA A 61 6.54 -0.69 5.23
CA ALA A 61 7.15 0.24 4.28
C ALA A 61 8.49 -0.29 3.74
N GLN A 62 9.35 -0.83 4.61
CA GLN A 62 10.62 -1.45 4.19
C GLN A 62 10.41 -2.64 3.27
N GLU A 63 9.43 -3.51 3.56
CA GLU A 63 9.10 -4.65 2.70
C GLU A 63 8.62 -4.20 1.30
N GLU A 64 7.86 -3.10 1.22
CA GLU A 64 7.40 -2.52 -0.05
C GLU A 64 8.55 -1.92 -0.86
N LEU A 65 9.47 -1.22 -0.18
CA LEU A 65 10.68 -0.67 -0.81
C LEU A 65 11.57 -1.79 -1.36
N SER A 66 11.85 -2.82 -0.57
CA SER A 66 12.68 -3.96 -0.98
C SER A 66 12.10 -4.68 -2.22
N LYS A 67 10.78 -4.89 -2.27
CA LYS A 67 10.11 -5.45 -3.45
C LYS A 67 10.26 -4.55 -4.68
N THR A 68 10.19 -3.24 -4.48
CA THR A 68 10.34 -2.27 -5.56
C THR A 68 11.76 -2.24 -6.08
N GLU A 69 12.76 -2.27 -5.19
CA GLU A 69 14.18 -2.38 -5.55
C GLU A 69 14.47 -3.64 -6.36
N GLN A 70 13.98 -4.80 -5.89
CA GLN A 70 14.11 -6.05 -6.63
C GLN A 70 13.52 -5.94 -8.04
N LYS A 71 12.33 -5.36 -8.16
CA LYS A 71 11.67 -5.18 -9.46
C LYS A 71 12.46 -4.25 -10.39
N VAL A 72 13.05 -3.19 -9.85
CA VAL A 72 13.94 -2.30 -10.63
C VAL A 72 15.18 -3.06 -11.11
N GLN A 73 15.80 -3.88 -10.26
CA GLN A 73 16.95 -4.71 -10.64
C GLN A 73 16.60 -5.71 -11.75
N GLU A 74 15.45 -6.38 -11.66
CA GLU A 74 14.97 -7.29 -12.70
C GLU A 74 14.78 -6.56 -14.03
N LEU A 75 14.15 -5.38 -14.02
CA LEU A 75 13.95 -4.57 -15.22
C LEU A 75 15.27 -4.12 -15.87
N LEU A 76 16.26 -3.72 -15.07
CA LEU A 76 17.59 -3.36 -15.56
C LEU A 76 18.34 -4.57 -16.12
N ALA A 77 18.24 -5.73 -15.47
CA ALA A 77 18.85 -6.97 -15.94
C ALA A 77 18.24 -7.47 -17.26
N SER A 78 16.90 -7.35 -17.42
CA SER A 78 16.22 -7.64 -18.68
C SER A 78 16.68 -6.69 -19.79
N SER A 79 16.65 -5.38 -19.52
CA SER A 79 17.08 -4.34 -20.48
C SER A 79 18.54 -4.50 -20.92
N GLY A 80 19.41 -5.02 -20.04
CA GLY A 80 20.81 -5.32 -20.38
C GLY A 80 21.00 -6.55 -21.27
N LYS A 81 20.07 -7.52 -21.28
CA LYS A 81 20.16 -8.73 -22.11
C LYS A 81 19.64 -8.56 -23.54
N GLU A 82 18.78 -7.58 -23.75
CA GLU A 82 18.23 -7.26 -25.08
C GLU A 82 19.17 -6.40 -25.96
N ASN A 83 20.31 -5.96 -25.43
CA ASN A 83 21.34 -5.24 -26.18
C ASN A 83 22.62 -6.07 -26.48
N GLY A 84 22.59 -7.38 -26.21
CA GLY A 84 23.75 -8.30 -26.32
C GLY A 84 23.67 -9.33 -27.45
N LYS A 85 22.83 -9.15 -28.47
CA LYS A 85 22.78 -10.05 -29.63
C LYS A 85 22.75 -9.29 -30.96
N ALA A 86 23.91 -8.75 -31.34
CA ALA A 86 24.29 -8.51 -32.73
C ALA A 86 25.82 -8.46 -32.81
N THR A 87 26.38 -9.22 -33.76
CA THR A 87 27.78 -9.29 -34.24
C THR A 87 28.80 -9.84 -33.21
N GLU A 88 29.46 -10.98 -33.37
CA GLU A 88 29.93 -11.75 -34.54
C GLU A 88 29.54 -13.24 -34.49
#